data_AF-A0A5Q4EXV9-F1
#
_entry.id   AF-A0A5Q4EXV9-F1
#
_cell.length_a   1.000
_cell.length_b   1.000
_cell.length_c   1.000
_cell.angle_alpha   90.00
_cell.angle_beta   90.00
_cell.angle_gamma   90.00
#
_symmetry.space_group_name_H-M   'P 1'
#
loop_
_entity.id
_entity.type
_entity.pdbx_description
1 polymer ?
#
loop_
_entity_poly.entity_id
_entity_poly.type
_entity_poly.pdbx_seq_one_letter_code
_entity_poly.pdbx_strand_id
1 'polypeptide(L)'
;MITEHEILVWLHILAMVYWLGGEWGVFQSSYNVANPKLALDERRRHMETAYRIDILARTGIILLLPLGLHMGYNLGAQPWGGGFLVVVWLLTIGWLSLTWSAFVKRETDTGVTLTLWDERIRYVLIPLLAITAILSLVNNAPFTQHWYSTKVLLYAFALVIGLGLRFIMRHWTSIFRELAVATDAARPPLEARLSRELSYGRGMAYVYWITIGSIALLGVAKPF
;
A
#
# COMPACT_ATOMS: atom_id res chain seq x y z
N MET A 1 -7.75 15.49 29.82
CA MET A 1 -8.69 15.40 28.67
C MET A 1 -7.88 14.95 27.47
N ILE A 2 -8.43 14.08 26.62
CA ILE A 2 -7.76 13.62 25.40
C ILE A 2 -7.78 14.76 24.39
N THR A 3 -6.62 15.10 23.83
CA THR A 3 -6.44 16.14 22.81
C THR A 3 -6.68 15.58 21.40
N GLU A 4 -6.96 16.46 20.44
CA GLU A 4 -7.07 16.09 19.03
C GLU A 4 -5.81 15.39 18.52
N HIS A 5 -4.63 15.90 18.87
CA HIS A 5 -3.35 15.34 18.44
C HIS A 5 -3.17 13.89 18.95
N GLU A 6 -3.56 13.59 20.18
CA GLU A 6 -3.51 12.23 20.73
C GLU A 6 -4.44 11.26 19.97
N ILE A 7 -5.63 11.73 19.55
CA ILE A 7 -6.54 10.94 18.71
C ILE A 7 -5.90 10.65 17.35
N LEU A 8 -5.27 11.65 16.72
CA LEU A 8 -4.57 11.47 15.45
C LEU A 8 -3.43 10.45 15.55
N VAL A 9 -2.64 10.52 16.63
CA VAL A 9 -1.56 9.56 16.91
C VAL A 9 -2.14 8.15 17.07
N TRP A 10 -3.22 7.99 17.84
CA TRP A 10 -3.88 6.71 18.02
C TRP A 10 -4.41 6.14 16.70
N LEU A 11 -5.11 6.94 15.89
CA LEU A 11 -5.58 6.55 14.56
C LEU A 11 -4.42 6.18 13.62
N HIS A 12 -3.31 6.92 13.68
CA HIS A 12 -2.12 6.62 12.88
C HIS A 12 -1.47 5.30 13.31
N ILE A 13 -1.44 4.98 14.60
CA ILE A 13 -0.98 3.67 15.09
C ILE A 13 -1.87 2.56 14.55
N LEU A 14 -3.20 2.70 14.62
CA LEU A 14 -4.12 1.71 14.05
C LEU A 14 -3.91 1.51 12.54
N ALA A 15 -3.80 2.62 11.79
CA ALA A 15 -3.55 2.58 10.36
C ALA A 15 -2.21 1.86 10.03
N MET A 16 -1.18 2.12 10.83
CA MET A 16 0.12 1.45 10.71
C MET A 16 0.04 -0.06 11.01
N VAL A 17 -0.71 -0.45 12.04
CA VAL A 17 -0.90 -1.87 12.42
C VAL A 17 -1.64 -2.62 11.32
N TYR A 18 -2.74 -2.06 10.79
CA TYR A 18 -3.47 -2.69 9.68
C TYR A 18 -2.63 -2.76 8.41
N TRP A 19 -1.78 -1.77 8.15
CA TRP A 19 -0.85 -1.80 7.03
C TRP A 19 0.20 -2.90 7.19
N LEU A 20 1.06 -2.84 8.21
CA LEU A 20 2.16 -3.78 8.38
C LEU A 20 1.67 -5.22 8.65
N GLY A 21 0.67 -5.37 9.52
CA GLY A 21 0.08 -6.68 9.84
C GLY A 21 -0.68 -7.28 8.65
N GLY A 22 -1.36 -6.45 7.87
CA GLY A 22 -2.04 -6.88 6.65
C GLY A 22 -1.04 -7.39 5.59
N GLU A 23 0.04 -6.66 5.34
CA GLU A 23 1.10 -7.09 4.41
C GLU A 23 1.71 -8.44 4.82
N TRP A 24 1.95 -8.65 6.12
CA TRP A 24 2.40 -9.95 6.63
C TRP A 24 1.39 -11.06 6.35
N GLY A 25 0.09 -10.81 6.58
CA GLY A 25 -0.95 -11.80 6.31
C GLY A 25 -1.09 -12.17 4.82
N VAL A 26 -0.94 -11.19 3.92
CA VAL A 26 -0.89 -11.43 2.46
C VAL A 26 0.33 -12.26 2.10
N PHE A 27 1.50 -11.90 2.63
CA PHE A 27 2.75 -12.62 2.40
C PHE A 27 2.64 -14.08 2.83
N GLN A 28 2.12 -14.35 4.03
CA GLN A 28 1.92 -15.72 4.52
C GLN A 28 0.89 -16.50 3.69
N SER A 29 -0.20 -15.85 3.27
CA SER A 29 -1.20 -16.49 2.41
C SER A 29 -0.65 -16.86 1.03
N SER A 30 0.32 -16.10 0.52
CA SER A 30 0.92 -16.31 -0.80
C SER A 30 1.64 -17.65 -0.95
N TYR A 31 2.19 -18.21 0.14
CA TYR A 31 2.85 -19.53 0.11
C TYR A 31 1.90 -20.64 -0.33
N ASN A 32 0.64 -20.59 0.10
CA ASN A 32 -0.34 -21.59 -0.30
C ASN A 32 -0.92 -21.31 -1.69
N VAL A 33 -1.04 -20.05 -2.09
CA VAL A 33 -1.39 -19.68 -3.49
C VAL A 33 -0.35 -20.25 -4.47
N ALA A 34 0.91 -20.23 -4.08
CA ALA A 34 2.04 -20.75 -4.85
C ALA A 34 2.14 -22.26 -4.96
N ASN A 35 1.48 -23.01 -4.05
CA ASN A 35 1.87 -24.38 -3.78
C ASN A 35 1.27 -25.33 -4.82
N PRO A 36 2.09 -25.94 -5.71
CA PRO A 36 1.58 -26.83 -6.75
C PRO A 36 1.07 -28.17 -6.19
N LYS A 37 1.36 -28.47 -4.92
CA LYS A 37 0.83 -29.66 -4.24
C LYS A 37 -0.65 -29.51 -3.84
N LEU A 38 -1.16 -28.29 -3.81
CA LEU A 38 -2.56 -28.01 -3.48
C LEU A 38 -3.41 -27.97 -4.75
N ALA A 39 -4.66 -28.40 -4.62
CA ALA A 39 -5.63 -28.28 -5.71
C ALA A 39 -5.86 -26.80 -6.07
N LEU A 40 -6.16 -26.52 -7.35
CA LEU A 40 -6.36 -25.15 -7.83
C LEU A 40 -7.47 -24.41 -7.05
N ASP A 41 -8.54 -25.10 -6.69
CA ASP A 41 -9.64 -24.52 -5.90
C ASP A 41 -9.23 -24.18 -4.47
N GLU A 42 -8.34 -24.96 -3.86
CA GLU A 42 -7.78 -24.63 -2.54
C GLU A 42 -6.88 -23.40 -2.61
N ARG A 43 -6.03 -23.32 -3.64
CA ARG A 43 -5.18 -22.16 -3.90
C ARG A 43 -6.00 -20.89 -4.15
N ARG A 44 -7.14 -21.00 -4.84
CA ARG A 44 -8.11 -19.90 -5.02
C ARG A 44 -8.69 -19.41 -3.69
N ARG A 45 -9.01 -20.31 -2.74
CA ARG A 45 -9.48 -19.91 -1.39
C ARG A 45 -8.41 -19.11 -0.63
N HIS A 46 -7.13 -19.50 -0.76
CA HIS A 46 -6.03 -18.72 -0.18
C HIS A 46 -5.84 -17.36 -0.87
N MET A 47 -6.04 -17.30 -2.20
CA MET A 47 -6.00 -16.04 -2.93
C MET A 47 -7.11 -15.08 -2.48
N GLU A 48 -8.33 -15.58 -2.30
CA GLU A 48 -9.45 -14.81 -1.74
C GLU A 48 -9.15 -14.29 -0.33
N THR A 49 -8.53 -15.12 0.51
CA THR A 49 -8.09 -14.71 1.85
C THR A 49 -7.06 -13.58 1.76
N ALA A 50 -6.07 -13.71 0.87
CA ALA A 50 -5.07 -12.67 0.64
C ALA A 50 -5.73 -11.35 0.21
N TYR A 51 -6.70 -11.37 -0.70
CA TYR A 51 -7.43 -10.14 -1.10
C TYR A 51 -8.19 -9.47 0.05
N ARG A 52 -8.80 -10.26 0.95
CA ARG A 52 -9.51 -9.74 2.13
C ARG A 52 -8.59 -9.13 3.17
N ILE A 53 -7.36 -9.63 3.30
CA ILE A 53 -6.37 -9.04 4.19
C ILE A 53 -5.79 -7.77 3.56
N ASP A 54 -5.49 -7.84 2.26
CA ASP A 54 -4.91 -6.76 1.46
C ASP A 54 -5.78 -5.49 1.46
N ILE A 55 -7.12 -5.58 1.46
CA ILE A 55 -7.97 -4.38 1.54
C ILE A 55 -7.79 -3.61 2.86
N LEU A 56 -7.50 -4.30 3.98
CA LEU A 56 -7.19 -3.65 5.25
C LEU A 56 -5.83 -2.97 5.19
N ALA A 57 -4.83 -3.64 4.59
CA ALA A 57 -3.51 -3.06 4.39
C ALA A 57 -3.56 -1.78 3.54
N ARG A 58 -4.34 -1.82 2.44
CA ARG A 58 -4.59 -0.67 1.56
C ARG A 58 -5.31 0.48 2.28
N THR A 59 -6.24 0.15 3.16
CA THR A 59 -6.95 1.15 3.98
C THR A 59 -5.97 1.84 4.93
N GLY A 60 -5.12 1.06 5.61
CA GLY A 60 -4.09 1.57 6.51
C GLY A 60 -3.15 2.54 5.80
N ILE A 61 -2.52 2.11 4.70
CA ILE A 61 -1.57 2.97 3.98
C ILE A 61 -2.23 4.26 3.46
N ILE A 62 -3.46 4.21 2.93
CA ILE A 62 -4.15 5.43 2.46
C ILE A 62 -4.41 6.40 3.62
N LEU A 63 -4.84 5.89 4.79
CA LEU A 63 -5.09 6.71 5.98
C LEU A 63 -3.84 7.35 6.58
N LEU A 64 -2.66 6.72 6.41
CA LEU A 64 -1.41 7.27 6.92
C LEU A 64 -1.05 8.62 6.30
N LEU A 65 -1.49 8.89 5.06
CA LEU A 65 -1.23 10.17 4.41
C LEU A 65 -1.92 11.37 5.10
N PRO A 66 -3.26 11.44 5.20
CA PRO A 66 -3.93 12.57 5.86
C PRO A 66 -3.56 12.66 7.34
N LEU A 67 -3.42 11.52 8.03
CA LEU A 67 -3.00 11.49 9.43
C LEU A 67 -1.59 12.06 9.59
N GLY A 68 -0.65 11.66 8.73
CA GLY A 68 0.73 12.14 8.75
C GLY A 68 0.86 13.63 8.40
N LEU A 69 0.05 14.14 7.47
CA LEU A 69 0.00 15.56 7.12
C LEU A 69 -0.61 16.41 8.24
N HIS A 70 -1.72 15.94 8.84
CA HIS A 70 -2.38 16.64 9.95
C HIS A 70 -1.49 16.66 11.19
N MET A 71 -0.92 15.53 11.60
CA MET A 71 0.04 15.52 12.70
C MET A 71 1.30 16.34 12.38
N GLY A 72 1.76 16.33 11.13
CA GLY A 72 2.88 17.17 10.68
C GLY A 72 2.60 18.66 10.86
N TYR A 73 1.35 19.10 10.65
CA TYR A 73 0.94 20.48 10.93
C TYR A 73 1.04 20.80 12.42
N ASN A 74 0.47 19.92 13.26
CA ASN A 74 0.45 20.10 14.72
C ASN A 74 1.87 20.13 15.32
N LEU A 75 2.83 19.45 14.67
CA LEU A 75 4.24 19.42 15.04
C LEU A 75 5.08 20.54 14.40
N GLY A 76 4.48 21.41 13.57
CA GLY A 76 5.18 22.46 12.84
C GLY A 76 6.17 21.95 11.77
N ALA A 77 6.04 20.69 11.34
CA ALA A 77 6.89 20.08 10.33
C ALA A 77 6.47 20.43 8.89
N GLN A 78 5.21 20.80 8.70
CA GLN A 78 4.66 21.29 7.44
C GLN A 78 3.69 22.47 7.71
N PRO A 79 3.62 23.47 6.82
CA PRO A 79 2.99 24.77 7.13
C PRO A 79 1.47 24.85 6.86
N TRP A 80 0.89 23.85 6.19
CA TRP A 80 -0.46 23.91 5.66
C TRP A 80 -1.50 23.27 6.60
N GLY A 81 -2.28 24.11 7.25
CA GLY A 81 -3.43 23.73 8.08
C GLY A 81 -4.78 24.09 7.44
N GLY A 82 -5.83 24.16 8.27
CA GLY A 82 -7.14 24.71 7.89
C GLY A 82 -7.73 24.10 6.62
N GLY A 83 -8.10 24.94 5.65
CA GLY A 83 -8.74 24.51 4.40
C GLY A 83 -7.94 23.47 3.61
N PHE A 84 -6.60 23.53 3.66
CA PHE A 84 -5.76 22.52 3.00
C PHE A 84 -6.00 21.12 3.59
N LEU A 85 -5.97 20.99 4.91
CA LEU A 85 -6.21 19.70 5.57
C LEU A 85 -7.63 19.20 5.34
N VAL A 86 -8.63 20.09 5.31
CA VAL A 86 -10.01 19.72 4.95
C VAL A 86 -10.05 19.09 3.56
N VAL A 87 -9.43 19.71 2.56
CA VAL A 87 -9.36 19.17 1.19
C VAL A 87 -8.63 17.82 1.17
N VAL A 88 -7.50 17.69 1.87
CA VAL A 88 -6.75 16.42 1.97
C VAL A 88 -7.62 15.30 2.56
N TRP A 89 -8.39 15.57 3.60
CA TRP A 89 -9.31 14.59 4.18
C TRP A 89 -10.44 14.21 3.24
N LEU A 90 -11.08 15.18 2.55
CA LEU A 90 -12.12 14.91 1.56
C LEU A 90 -11.60 14.05 0.40
N LEU A 91 -10.41 14.38 -0.13
CA LEU A 91 -9.76 13.59 -1.17
C LEU A 91 -9.44 12.17 -0.68
N THR A 92 -8.99 12.03 0.56
CA THR A 92 -8.70 10.72 1.16
C THR A 92 -9.97 9.88 1.33
N ILE A 93 -11.08 10.48 1.78
CA ILE A 93 -12.38 9.79 1.89
C ILE A 93 -12.85 9.33 0.50
N GLY A 94 -12.73 10.19 -0.51
CA GLY A 94 -13.03 9.82 -1.90
C GLY A 94 -12.14 8.67 -2.40
N TRP A 95 -10.85 8.71 -2.08
CA TRP A 95 -9.91 7.65 -2.45
C TRP A 95 -10.20 6.32 -1.75
N LEU A 96 -10.46 6.32 -0.44
CA LEU A 96 -10.87 5.12 0.30
C LEU A 96 -12.15 4.53 -0.28
N SER A 97 -13.14 5.38 -0.56
CA SER A 97 -14.41 4.96 -1.17
C SER A 97 -14.19 4.29 -2.52
N LEU A 98 -13.27 4.84 -3.34
CA LEU A 98 -12.85 4.25 -4.60
C LEU A 98 -12.18 2.89 -4.39
N THR A 99 -11.22 2.78 -3.47
CA THR A 99 -10.49 1.53 -3.18
C THR A 99 -11.43 0.44 -2.68
N TRP A 100 -12.35 0.75 -1.76
CA TRP A 100 -13.34 -0.20 -1.26
C TRP A 100 -14.36 -0.59 -2.32
N SER A 101 -14.82 0.37 -3.14
CA SER A 101 -15.72 0.08 -4.26
C SER A 101 -15.06 -0.84 -5.29
N ALA A 102 -13.78 -0.65 -5.58
CA ALA A 102 -13.01 -1.53 -6.46
C ALA A 102 -12.91 -2.96 -5.91
N PHE A 103 -12.74 -3.10 -4.59
CA PHE A 103 -12.71 -4.39 -3.91
C PHE A 103 -14.08 -5.08 -3.89
N VAL A 104 -15.16 -4.35 -3.58
CA VAL A 104 -16.53 -4.89 -3.55
C VAL A 104 -16.96 -5.33 -4.95
N LYS A 105 -16.65 -4.53 -5.97
CA LYS A 105 -16.98 -4.81 -7.38
C LYS A 105 -15.89 -5.59 -8.11
N ARG A 106 -14.99 -6.27 -7.39
CA ARG A 106 -13.91 -7.06 -8.01
C ARG A 106 -14.49 -8.08 -8.99
N GLU A 107 -13.68 -8.46 -9.98
CA GLU A 107 -14.07 -9.38 -11.08
C GLU A 107 -15.16 -8.86 -12.04
N THR A 108 -15.60 -7.59 -11.89
CA THR A 108 -16.47 -6.90 -12.86
C THR A 108 -15.70 -5.84 -13.66
N ASP A 109 -16.21 -5.45 -14.83
CA ASP A 109 -15.64 -4.35 -15.64
C ASP A 109 -15.60 -3.02 -14.89
N THR A 110 -16.60 -2.80 -14.01
CA THR A 110 -16.62 -1.64 -13.12
C THR A 110 -15.47 -1.71 -12.13
N GLY A 111 -15.22 -2.87 -11.50
CA GLY A 111 -14.10 -3.06 -10.57
C GLY A 111 -12.74 -2.83 -11.22
N VAL A 112 -12.56 -3.29 -12.48
CA VAL A 112 -11.35 -3.02 -13.27
C VAL A 112 -11.18 -1.52 -13.47
N THR A 113 -12.23 -0.83 -13.90
CA THR A 113 -12.21 0.63 -14.12
C THR A 113 -11.87 1.40 -12.84
N LEU A 114 -12.50 1.04 -11.71
CA LEU A 114 -12.23 1.68 -10.41
C LEU A 114 -10.78 1.44 -9.96
N THR A 115 -10.22 0.26 -10.21
CA THR A 115 -8.83 -0.04 -9.88
C THR A 115 -7.85 0.77 -10.74
N LEU A 116 -8.17 1.01 -12.02
CA LEU A 116 -7.36 1.88 -12.88
C LEU A 116 -7.37 3.32 -12.39
N TRP A 117 -8.50 3.82 -11.89
CA TRP A 117 -8.56 5.14 -11.27
C TRP A 117 -7.76 5.22 -9.96
N ASP A 118 -7.81 4.19 -9.10
CA ASP A 118 -6.96 4.10 -7.90
C ASP A 118 -5.46 4.18 -8.26
N GLU A 119 -5.05 3.51 -9.34
CA GLU A 119 -3.67 3.55 -9.84
C GLU A 119 -3.30 4.91 -10.41
N ARG A 120 -4.19 5.58 -11.15
CA ARG A 120 -3.97 6.94 -11.66
C ARG A 120 -3.74 7.94 -10.53
N ILE A 121 -4.49 7.85 -9.43
CA ILE A 121 -4.26 8.68 -8.25
C ILE A 121 -2.84 8.49 -7.74
N ARG A 122 -2.36 7.23 -7.65
CA ARG A 122 -0.99 6.92 -7.19
C ARG A 122 0.08 7.46 -8.15
N TYR A 123 -0.14 7.39 -9.47
CA TYR A 123 0.80 7.94 -10.46
C TYR A 123 0.97 9.46 -10.37
N VAL A 124 -0.01 10.18 -9.85
CA VAL A 124 0.11 11.62 -9.58
C VAL A 124 0.67 11.88 -8.18
N LEU A 125 0.15 11.17 -7.19
CA LEU A 125 0.47 11.39 -5.78
C LEU A 125 1.91 11.02 -5.44
N ILE A 126 2.43 9.91 -5.97
CA ILE A 126 3.79 9.45 -5.68
C ILE A 126 4.84 10.48 -6.13
N PRO A 127 4.85 10.94 -7.41
CA PRO A 127 5.76 12.00 -7.82
C PRO A 127 5.57 13.28 -7.02
N LEU A 128 4.33 13.68 -6.72
CA LEU A 128 4.07 14.88 -5.92
C LEU A 128 4.75 14.78 -4.55
N LEU A 129 4.53 13.69 -3.81
CA LEU A 129 5.15 13.47 -2.50
C LEU A 129 6.67 13.39 -2.57
N ALA A 130 7.21 12.67 -3.55
CA ALA A 130 8.65 12.51 -3.73
C ALA A 130 9.32 13.85 -4.07
N ILE A 131 8.77 14.62 -5.01
CA ILE A 131 9.29 15.93 -5.40
C ILE A 131 9.21 16.89 -4.22
N THR A 132 8.08 16.98 -3.51
CA THR A 132 7.93 17.85 -2.34
C THR A 132 8.93 17.49 -1.24
N ALA A 133 9.12 16.19 -0.97
CA ALA A 133 10.08 15.73 0.03
C ALA A 133 11.53 16.05 -0.37
N ILE A 134 11.93 15.78 -1.63
CA ILE A 134 13.27 16.08 -2.14
C ILE A 134 13.55 17.59 -2.10
N LEU A 135 12.60 18.42 -2.56
CA LEU A 135 12.73 19.88 -2.50
C LEU A 135 12.87 20.35 -1.04
N SER A 136 12.16 19.75 -0.11
CA SER A 136 12.24 20.08 1.31
C SER A 136 13.58 19.70 1.94
N LEU A 137 14.18 18.58 1.52
CA LEU A 137 15.51 18.18 1.96
C LEU A 137 16.62 19.12 1.46
N VAL A 138 16.43 19.73 0.29
CA VAL A 138 17.42 20.66 -0.31
C VAL A 138 17.22 22.10 0.19
N ASN A 139 15.97 22.57 0.25
CA ASN A 139 15.63 23.98 0.44
C ASN A 139 15.01 24.30 1.81
N ASN A 140 14.83 23.30 2.69
CA ASN A 140 14.11 23.43 3.97
C ASN A 140 12.64 23.90 3.81
N ALA A 141 12.06 23.72 2.62
CA ALA A 141 10.71 24.10 2.30
C ALA A 141 10.12 23.19 1.21
N PRO A 142 8.81 22.90 1.25
CA PRO A 142 7.85 23.39 2.23
C PRO A 142 7.89 22.68 3.58
N PHE A 143 8.48 21.48 3.68
CA PHE A 143 8.67 20.82 4.98
C PHE A 143 9.94 21.33 5.64
N THR A 144 9.83 21.75 6.90
CA THR A 144 10.90 22.43 7.64
C THR A 144 11.80 21.47 8.41
N GLN A 145 11.34 20.23 8.61
CA GLN A 145 12.04 19.22 9.41
C GLN A 145 12.51 18.07 8.51
N HIS A 146 13.81 17.81 8.48
CA HIS A 146 14.41 16.84 7.56
C HIS A 146 13.94 15.41 7.84
N TRP A 147 13.77 14.99 9.10
CA TRP A 147 13.20 13.67 9.43
C TRP A 147 11.82 13.47 8.80
N TYR A 148 11.02 14.54 8.75
CA TYR A 148 9.67 14.50 8.19
C TYR A 148 9.72 14.37 6.66
N SER A 149 10.56 15.16 6.00
CA SER A 149 10.80 15.05 4.56
C SER A 149 11.30 13.66 4.16
N THR A 150 12.29 13.12 4.88
CA THR A 150 12.79 11.75 4.65
C THR A 150 11.70 10.71 4.86
N LYS A 151 10.86 10.86 5.89
CA LYS A 151 9.73 9.96 6.14
C LYS A 151 8.72 9.99 5.00
N VAL A 152 8.39 11.17 4.47
CA VAL A 152 7.49 11.33 3.31
C VAL A 152 8.11 10.72 2.05
N LEU A 153 9.41 10.89 1.83
CA LEU A 153 10.11 10.29 0.69
C LEU A 153 10.09 8.75 0.76
N LEU A 154 10.37 8.17 1.92
CA LEU A 154 10.27 6.73 2.14
C LEU A 154 8.83 6.24 1.98
N TYR A 155 7.84 7.01 2.42
CA TYR A 155 6.43 6.70 2.21
C TYR A 155 6.06 6.69 0.71
N ALA A 156 6.56 7.66 -0.08
CA ALA A 156 6.39 7.66 -1.53
C ALA A 156 7.06 6.44 -2.18
N PHE A 157 8.26 6.06 -1.74
CA PHE A 157 8.94 4.84 -2.19
C PHE A 157 8.15 3.57 -1.84
N ALA A 158 7.60 3.50 -0.62
CA ALA A 158 6.69 2.44 -0.19
C ALA A 158 5.46 2.31 -1.10
N LEU A 159 4.89 3.42 -1.56
CA LEU A 159 3.78 3.40 -2.53
C LEU A 159 4.20 2.86 -3.91
N VAL A 160 5.45 3.11 -4.36
CA VAL A 160 5.99 2.51 -5.60
C VAL A 160 6.08 0.99 -5.47
N ILE A 161 6.59 0.49 -4.34
CA ILE A 161 6.64 -0.95 -4.06
C ILE A 161 5.23 -1.55 -4.08
N GLY A 162 4.27 -0.88 -3.42
CA GLY A 162 2.86 -1.30 -3.41
C GLY A 162 2.21 -1.36 -4.80
N LEU A 163 2.58 -0.47 -5.72
CA LEU A 163 2.17 -0.56 -7.13
C LEU A 163 2.75 -1.81 -7.80
N GLY A 164 4.04 -2.09 -7.60
CA GLY A 164 4.68 -3.29 -8.14
C GLY A 164 4.04 -4.59 -7.63
N LEU A 165 3.80 -4.69 -6.33
CA LEU A 165 3.11 -5.84 -5.73
C LEU A 165 1.69 -6.02 -6.28
N ARG A 166 0.99 -4.93 -6.61
CA ARG A 166 -0.34 -5.00 -7.24
C ARG A 166 -0.29 -5.58 -8.66
N PHE A 167 0.74 -5.26 -9.44
CA PHE A 167 0.95 -5.89 -10.76
C PHE A 167 1.16 -7.40 -10.63
N ILE A 168 1.97 -7.83 -9.66
CA ILE A 168 2.20 -9.25 -9.36
C ILE A 168 0.88 -9.95 -9.02
N MET A 169 0.06 -9.37 -8.14
CA MET A 169 -1.24 -9.93 -7.76
C MET A 169 -2.20 -10.06 -8.95
N ARG A 170 -2.20 -9.11 -9.89
CA ARG A 170 -3.00 -9.18 -11.13
C ARG A 170 -2.49 -10.28 -12.07
N HIS A 171 -1.18 -10.40 -12.22
CA HIS A 171 -0.57 -11.47 -13.01
C HIS A 171 -0.93 -12.85 -12.46
N TRP A 172 -0.99 -13.01 -11.13
CA TRP A 172 -1.44 -14.26 -10.53
C TRP A 172 -2.86 -14.61 -10.97
N THR A 173 -3.80 -13.66 -10.93
CA THR A 173 -5.17 -13.91 -11.41
C THR A 173 -5.18 -14.39 -12.87
N SER A 174 -4.36 -13.79 -13.74
CA SER A 174 -4.22 -14.23 -15.15
C SER A 174 -3.70 -15.65 -15.24
N ILE A 175 -2.61 -15.97 -14.54
CA ILE A 175 -2.01 -17.30 -14.56
C ILE A 175 -2.98 -18.36 -14.03
N PHE A 176 -3.77 -18.03 -13.00
CA PHE A 176 -4.79 -18.93 -12.46
C PHE A 176 -5.95 -19.19 -13.43
N ARG A 177 -6.30 -18.22 -14.28
CA ARG A 177 -7.27 -18.42 -15.36
C ARG A 177 -6.70 -19.34 -16.45
N GLU A 178 -5.43 -19.15 -16.79
CA GLU A 178 -4.72 -20.02 -17.75
C GLU A 178 -4.59 -21.46 -17.21
N LEU A 179 -4.18 -21.65 -15.95
CA LEU A 179 -4.07 -22.95 -15.28
C LEU A 179 -5.41 -23.71 -15.23
N ALA A 180 -6.54 -22.99 -15.14
CA ALA A 180 -7.87 -23.60 -15.05
C ALA A 180 -8.28 -24.34 -16.33
N VAL A 181 -7.75 -23.92 -17.48
CA VAL A 181 -8.08 -24.49 -18.81
C VAL A 181 -6.88 -25.21 -19.44
N ALA A 182 -5.71 -25.19 -18.80
CA ALA A 182 -4.48 -25.77 -19.31
C ALA A 182 -4.53 -27.31 -19.32
N THR A 183 -4.05 -27.89 -20.43
CA THR A 183 -3.73 -29.32 -20.54
C THR A 183 -2.51 -29.68 -19.69
N ASP A 184 -2.33 -30.96 -19.37
CA ASP A 184 -1.23 -31.40 -18.50
C ASP A 184 0.16 -31.01 -19.04
N ALA A 185 0.34 -30.99 -20.37
CA ALA A 185 1.59 -30.56 -21.00
C ALA A 185 1.86 -29.05 -20.85
N ALA A 186 0.82 -28.22 -20.74
CA ALA A 186 0.93 -26.76 -20.63
C ALA A 186 1.06 -26.27 -19.18
N ARG A 187 0.83 -27.12 -18.17
CA ARG A 187 0.88 -26.76 -16.75
C ARG A 187 2.28 -26.47 -16.20
N PRO A 188 3.34 -27.27 -16.47
CA PRO A 188 4.68 -27.02 -15.93
C PRO A 188 5.24 -25.60 -16.19
N PRO A 189 5.16 -25.03 -17.42
CA PRO A 189 5.66 -23.67 -17.65
C PRO A 189 4.83 -22.60 -16.92
N LEU A 190 3.52 -22.80 -16.74
CA LEU A 190 2.65 -21.88 -16.00
C LEU A 190 2.97 -21.88 -14.50
N GLU A 191 3.19 -23.05 -13.91
CA GLU A 191 3.60 -23.17 -12.50
C GLU A 191 5.00 -22.55 -12.27
N ALA A 192 5.93 -22.75 -13.20
CA ALA A 192 7.25 -22.12 -13.14
C ALA A 192 7.15 -20.58 -13.20
N ARG A 193 6.27 -20.04 -14.08
CA ARG A 193 5.99 -18.61 -14.16
C ARG A 193 5.43 -18.08 -12.85
N LEU A 194 4.43 -18.76 -12.27
CA LEU A 194 3.84 -18.35 -11.00
C LEU A 194 4.88 -18.33 -9.87
N SER A 195 5.67 -19.39 -9.74
CA SER A 195 6.75 -19.50 -8.73
C SER A 195 7.76 -18.35 -8.84
N ARG A 196 8.11 -17.96 -10.06
CA ARG A 196 8.99 -16.82 -10.33
C ARG A 196 8.36 -15.50 -9.88
N GLU A 197 7.12 -15.21 -10.26
CA GLU A 197 6.41 -14.00 -9.82
C GLU A 197 6.35 -13.89 -8.29
N LEU A 198 6.15 -15.02 -7.59
CA LEU A 198 6.19 -15.08 -6.13
C LEU A 198 7.57 -14.82 -5.54
N SER A 199 8.65 -15.29 -6.18
CA SER A 199 10.01 -14.96 -5.71
C SER A 199 10.28 -13.45 -5.78
N TYR A 200 9.84 -12.79 -6.85
CA TYR A 200 9.95 -11.33 -6.98
C TYR A 200 9.09 -10.61 -5.95
N GLY A 201 7.83 -11.03 -5.78
CA GLY A 201 6.93 -10.46 -4.77
C GLY A 201 7.50 -10.57 -3.35
N ARG A 202 8.12 -11.71 -3.01
CA ARG A 202 8.78 -11.91 -1.72
C ARG A 202 9.99 -11.01 -1.53
N GLY A 203 10.84 -10.88 -2.54
CA GLY A 203 11.98 -9.94 -2.49
C GLY A 203 11.52 -8.50 -2.27
N MET A 204 10.49 -8.06 -2.99
CA MET A 204 9.88 -6.75 -2.82
C MET A 204 9.30 -6.54 -1.42
N ALA A 205 8.65 -7.56 -0.84
CA ALA A 205 8.09 -7.50 0.52
C ALA A 205 9.16 -7.23 1.59
N TYR A 206 10.34 -7.85 1.51
CA TYR A 206 11.42 -7.57 2.46
C TYR A 206 11.92 -6.12 2.38
N VAL A 207 12.13 -5.60 1.16
CA VAL A 207 12.49 -4.19 0.96
C VAL A 207 11.38 -3.28 1.49
N TYR A 208 10.13 -3.70 1.31
CA TYR A 208 8.97 -2.98 1.80
C TYR A 208 8.97 -2.89 3.33
N TRP A 209 9.18 -3.99 4.03
CA TRP A 209 9.20 -4.01 5.50
C TRP A 209 10.36 -3.23 6.09
N ILE A 210 11.54 -3.27 5.47
CA ILE A 210 12.67 -2.41 5.88
C ILE A 210 12.28 -0.94 5.73
N THR A 211 11.64 -0.58 4.61
CA THR A 211 11.14 0.79 4.36
C THR A 211 10.12 1.21 5.41
N ILE A 212 9.14 0.35 5.71
CA ILE A 212 8.10 0.59 6.72
C ILE A 212 8.70 0.74 8.12
N GLY A 213 9.66 -0.12 8.48
CA GLY A 213 10.40 -0.04 9.75
C GLY A 213 11.16 1.27 9.89
N SER A 214 11.83 1.72 8.83
CA SER A 214 12.52 3.02 8.78
C SER A 214 11.55 4.20 8.93
N ILE A 215 10.38 4.16 8.28
CA ILE A 215 9.32 5.17 8.41
C ILE A 215 8.84 5.25 9.87
N ALA A 216 8.62 4.09 10.51
CA ALA A 216 8.19 4.00 11.90
C ALA A 216 9.25 4.58 12.84
N LEU A 217 10.52 4.18 12.66
CA LEU A 217 11.65 4.66 13.46
C LEU A 217 11.79 6.19 13.35
N LEU A 218 11.75 6.74 12.13
CA LEU A 218 11.80 8.19 11.91
C LEU A 218 10.62 8.92 12.59
N GLY A 219 9.43 8.33 12.56
CA GLY A 219 8.25 8.89 13.23
C GLY A 219 8.38 8.95 14.76
N VAL A 220 9.05 7.95 15.36
CA VAL A 220 9.28 7.91 16.81
C VAL A 220 10.45 8.82 17.19
N ALA A 221 11.62 8.57 16.62
CA ALA A 221 12.88 9.17 17.04
C ALA A 221 13.07 10.62 16.59
N LYS A 222 12.51 11.02 15.44
CA LYS A 222 12.62 12.36 14.85
C LYS A 222 14.05 12.97 14.95
N PRO A 223 15.09 12.26 14.47
CA PRO A 223 16.47 12.50 14.95
C PRO A 223 17.21 13.69 14.34
N PHE A 224 16.65 14.35 13.31
CA PHE A 224 17.31 15.45 12.57
C PHE A 224 16.30 16.37 11.89
#